data_AF-A0AAV5BEM5-F1
#
_entry.id   AF-A0AAV5BEM5-F1
#
_cell.length_a   1.000
_cell.length_b   1.000
_cell.length_c   1.000
_cell.angle_alpha   90.00
_cell.angle_beta   90.00
_cell.angle_gamma   90.00
#
_symmetry.space_group_name_H-M   'P 1'
#
loop_
_entity.id
_entity.type
_entity.pdbx_description
1 polymer ?
#
loop_
_entity_poly.entity_id
_entity_poly.type
_entity_poly.pdbx_seq_one_letter_code
_entity_poly.pdbx_strand_id
1 'polypeptide(L)'
;MITKLLTTALISTSLLTGTAAKAQETRPVFEEANLRFERYFFEGTDQSAYITEDTKGKNIPEENGLDQIELKKYDEVTLVGTNSYDFWKIKVDGQIYYIDQDDLTTSKKEIEALKKEEAEEEKKKQEEAEAAKWSGPVLSASAGVNQGPSGRETYYNLPMEGVVSIMRSMGNNDPYWVREDGAKMLGDYVMVAAHLDIRPRGTIVETSLGKGIVCDTGGFAAGNPTQLDIATAW
;
A
#
# COMPACT_ATOMS: atom_id res chain seq x y z
N MET A 1 79.07 11.23 -46.83
CA MET A 1 79.28 9.83 -47.28
C MET A 1 77.94 9.11 -47.26
N ILE A 2 77.61 8.42 -48.36
CA ILE A 2 76.63 7.31 -48.45
C ILE A 2 75.13 7.70 -48.59
N THR A 3 74.73 7.79 -49.86
CA THR A 3 73.63 7.03 -50.52
C THR A 3 72.15 7.47 -50.42
N LYS A 4 71.63 7.80 -51.62
CA LYS A 4 70.30 7.67 -52.24
C LYS A 4 69.14 7.03 -51.42
N LEU A 5 67.90 7.54 -51.57
CA LEU A 5 66.86 7.09 -52.53
C LEU A 5 65.53 7.86 -52.34
N LEU A 6 64.85 8.19 -53.45
CA LEU A 6 63.41 8.58 -53.53
C LEU A 6 62.51 7.43 -53.05
N THR A 7 61.35 7.70 -52.42
CA THR A 7 60.01 7.29 -52.93
C THR A 7 58.83 7.84 -52.12
N THR A 8 57.75 8.11 -52.87
CA THR A 8 56.42 8.63 -52.55
C THR A 8 55.49 7.57 -51.93
N ALA A 9 54.56 7.95 -51.04
CA ALA A 9 53.33 7.20 -50.74
C ALA A 9 52.26 8.15 -50.15
N LEU A 10 51.21 8.50 -50.91
CA LEU A 10 49.88 7.87 -50.99
C LEU A 10 48.97 8.19 -49.80
N ILE A 11 48.07 9.14 -50.04
CA ILE A 11 46.88 9.46 -49.25
C ILE A 11 45.91 8.29 -49.40
N SER A 12 45.50 7.68 -48.29
CA SER A 12 44.40 6.71 -48.25
C SER A 12 43.28 7.26 -47.37
N THR A 13 42.23 7.75 -48.01
CA THR A 13 40.92 7.98 -47.41
C THR A 13 40.18 6.66 -47.37
N SER A 14 39.93 6.10 -46.18
CA SER A 14 38.99 5.00 -46.01
C SER A 14 37.64 5.54 -45.56
N LEU A 15 36.65 5.48 -46.47
CA LEU A 15 35.23 5.55 -46.10
C LEU A 15 34.91 4.30 -45.26
N LEU A 16 34.55 4.49 -43.99
CA LEU A 16 33.80 3.47 -43.25
C LEU A 16 32.30 3.65 -43.55
N THR A 17 31.77 2.77 -44.38
CA THR A 17 30.32 2.54 -44.46
C THR A 17 29.91 1.68 -43.26
N GLY A 18 29.37 2.32 -42.22
CA GLY A 18 28.71 1.62 -41.12
C GLY A 18 27.34 1.13 -41.55
N THR A 19 27.17 -0.18 -41.71
CA THR A 19 25.86 -0.82 -41.79
C THR A 19 25.22 -0.80 -40.40
N ALA A 20 24.12 -0.07 -40.25
CA ALA A 20 23.30 -0.12 -39.04
C ALA A 20 22.72 -1.53 -38.88
N ALA A 21 23.15 -2.24 -37.83
CA ALA A 21 22.51 -3.48 -37.40
C ALA A 21 21.12 -3.12 -36.86
N LYS A 22 20.08 -3.52 -37.60
CA LYS A 22 18.69 -3.45 -37.15
C LYS A 22 18.56 -4.42 -35.98
N ALA A 23 18.29 -3.90 -34.78
CA ALA A 23 18.01 -4.72 -33.61
C ALA A 23 16.79 -5.60 -33.92
N GLN A 24 17.04 -6.91 -34.05
CA GLN A 24 15.97 -7.88 -34.24
C GLN A 24 15.44 -8.19 -32.84
N GLU A 25 14.32 -7.57 -32.47
CA GLU A 25 13.60 -7.91 -31.25
C GLU A 25 13.24 -9.40 -31.29
N THR A 26 13.87 -10.19 -30.43
CA THR A 26 13.59 -11.60 -30.29
C THR A 26 12.20 -11.75 -29.68
N ARG A 27 11.23 -12.19 -30.48
CA ARG A 27 9.91 -12.57 -29.98
C ARG A 27 10.10 -13.75 -29.02
N PRO A 28 9.48 -13.74 -27.83
CA PRO A 28 9.57 -14.88 -26.94
C PRO A 28 9.04 -16.13 -27.66
N VAL A 29 9.73 -17.28 -27.49
CA VAL A 29 9.49 -18.57 -28.18
C VAL A 29 8.01 -18.99 -28.14
N PHE A 30 7.29 -18.57 -27.09
CA PHE A 30 5.88 -18.82 -26.91
C PHE A 30 4.97 -18.08 -27.91
N GLU A 31 5.27 -16.84 -28.28
CA GLU A 31 4.47 -16.09 -29.27
C GLU A 31 4.53 -16.74 -30.66
N GLU A 32 5.71 -17.23 -31.07
CA GLU A 32 5.90 -17.91 -32.35
C GLU A 32 5.09 -19.22 -32.44
N ALA A 33 4.99 -19.96 -31.35
CA ALA A 33 4.22 -21.20 -31.28
C ALA A 33 2.69 -20.98 -31.33
N ASN A 34 2.23 -19.76 -31.03
CA ASN A 34 0.82 -19.43 -30.85
C ASN A 34 0.27 -18.39 -31.83
N LEU A 35 0.97 -18.13 -32.94
CA LEU A 35 0.54 -17.27 -34.07
C LEU A 35 -0.81 -17.67 -34.70
N ARG A 36 -1.44 -18.77 -34.29
CA ARG A 36 -2.79 -19.14 -34.74
C ARG A 36 -3.91 -18.48 -33.94
N PHE A 37 -3.63 -17.84 -32.80
CA PHE A 37 -4.65 -17.18 -31.99
C PHE A 37 -4.42 -15.67 -31.93
N GLU A 38 -5.46 -14.92 -32.28
CA GLU A 38 -5.45 -13.45 -32.38
C GLU A 38 -5.00 -12.74 -31.09
N ARG A 39 -5.25 -13.33 -29.91
CA ARG A 39 -4.82 -12.77 -28.61
C ARG A 39 -3.31 -12.69 -28.38
N TYR A 40 -2.51 -13.40 -29.19
CA TYR A 40 -1.05 -13.31 -29.13
C TYR A 40 -0.48 -12.32 -30.16
N PHE A 41 -1.33 -11.65 -30.92
CA PHE A 41 -0.94 -10.57 -31.81
C PHE A 41 -1.08 -9.25 -31.08
N PHE A 42 0.03 -8.53 -31.00
CA PHE A 42 0.09 -7.23 -30.37
C PHE A 42 0.55 -6.19 -31.37
N GLU A 43 -0.12 -5.05 -31.37
CA GLU A 43 0.33 -3.85 -32.05
C GLU A 43 1.47 -3.24 -31.24
N GLY A 44 2.63 -3.06 -31.88
CA GLY A 44 3.81 -2.51 -31.23
C GLY A 44 3.57 -1.07 -30.78
N THR A 45 3.95 -0.78 -29.55
CA THR A 45 3.97 0.57 -28.99
C THR A 45 5.27 0.77 -28.21
N ASP A 46 5.56 1.99 -27.80
CA ASP A 46 6.72 2.34 -26.97
C ASP A 46 6.39 3.64 -26.24
N GLN A 47 5.58 3.52 -25.18
CA GLN A 47 5.13 4.66 -24.40
C GLN A 47 5.10 4.32 -22.91
N SER A 48 5.20 5.34 -22.06
CA SER A 48 4.98 5.17 -20.63
C SER A 48 3.52 4.80 -20.36
N ALA A 49 3.33 3.83 -19.47
CA ALA A 49 2.08 3.52 -18.84
C ALA A 49 2.30 3.42 -17.32
N TYR A 50 1.20 3.45 -16.58
CA TYR A 50 1.22 3.56 -15.14
C TYR A 50 0.22 2.58 -14.55
N ILE A 51 0.63 1.91 -13.49
CA ILE A 51 -0.19 0.92 -12.80
C ILE A 51 -1.27 1.63 -11.97
N THR A 52 -2.52 1.19 -12.10
CA THR A 52 -3.69 1.78 -11.43
C THR A 52 -4.00 1.10 -10.09
N GLU A 53 -3.58 -0.15 -9.90
CA GLU A 53 -3.70 -0.91 -8.66
C GLU A 53 -2.59 -1.97 -8.48
N ASP A 54 -2.37 -2.45 -7.25
CA ASP A 54 -1.36 -3.49 -6.99
C ASP A 54 -1.67 -4.75 -7.81
N THR A 55 -0.74 -5.17 -8.66
CA THR A 55 -0.96 -6.22 -9.66
C THR A 55 0.31 -7.04 -9.91
N LYS A 56 0.24 -8.01 -10.83
CA LYS A 56 1.34 -8.91 -11.15
C LYS A 56 1.53 -9.09 -12.64
N GLY A 57 2.77 -8.96 -13.09
CA GLY A 57 3.16 -9.28 -14.45
C GLY A 57 3.32 -10.79 -14.64
N LYS A 58 2.70 -11.32 -15.69
CA LYS A 58 2.69 -12.75 -16.04
C LYS A 58 3.66 -13.08 -17.16
N ASN A 59 4.02 -14.36 -17.27
CA ASN A 59 4.85 -14.88 -18.35
C ASN A 59 4.11 -15.05 -19.69
N ILE A 60 2.78 -15.12 -19.68
CA ILE A 60 1.92 -15.27 -20.86
C ILE A 60 0.64 -14.43 -20.70
N PRO A 61 0.00 -13.97 -21.79
CA PRO A 61 -1.26 -13.18 -21.77
C PRO A 61 -2.49 -14.09 -21.58
N GLU A 62 -2.50 -14.85 -20.50
CA GLU A 62 -3.62 -15.69 -20.09
C GLU A 62 -3.84 -15.60 -18.58
N GLU A 63 -5.09 -15.75 -18.15
CA GLU A 63 -5.48 -15.72 -16.73
C GLU A 63 -4.67 -16.73 -15.89
N ASN A 64 -4.47 -17.94 -16.42
CA ASN A 64 -3.69 -19.01 -15.79
C ASN A 64 -2.17 -18.88 -16.00
N GLY A 65 -1.69 -17.75 -16.54
CA GLY A 65 -0.27 -17.45 -16.67
C GLY A 65 0.41 -17.35 -15.31
N LEU A 66 1.68 -17.76 -15.25
CA LEU A 66 2.49 -17.71 -14.03
C LEU A 66 2.88 -16.28 -13.74
N ASP A 67 2.62 -15.83 -12.51
CA ASP A 67 3.11 -14.56 -11.99
C ASP A 67 4.66 -14.58 -11.98
N GLN A 68 5.28 -13.50 -12.46
CA GLN A 68 6.75 -13.37 -12.55
C GLN A 68 7.27 -12.15 -11.78
N ILE A 69 6.46 -11.10 -11.65
CA ILE A 69 6.82 -9.85 -10.99
C ILE A 69 5.60 -9.26 -10.29
N GLU A 70 5.82 -8.60 -9.15
CA GLU A 70 4.82 -7.78 -8.47
C GLU A 70 5.04 -6.31 -8.86
N LEU A 71 3.95 -5.61 -9.19
CA LEU A 71 3.95 -4.20 -9.55
C LEU A 71 3.03 -3.46 -8.60
N LYS A 72 3.48 -2.30 -8.12
CA LYS A 72 2.74 -1.49 -7.17
C LYS A 72 1.92 -0.45 -7.89
N LYS A 73 0.77 -0.12 -7.28
CA LYS A 73 -0.02 1.03 -7.71
C LYS A 73 0.88 2.25 -7.90
N TYR A 74 0.73 2.91 -9.04
CA TYR A 74 1.50 4.06 -9.50
C TYR A 74 2.92 3.81 -10.02
N ASP A 75 3.37 2.56 -10.10
CA ASP A 75 4.62 2.25 -10.80
C ASP A 75 4.52 2.68 -12.27
N GLU A 76 5.61 3.25 -12.79
CA GLU A 76 5.74 3.57 -14.22
C GLU A 76 6.40 2.40 -14.94
N VAL A 77 5.77 1.95 -16.03
CA VAL A 77 6.23 0.84 -16.88
C VAL A 77 6.26 1.29 -18.34
N THR A 78 7.01 0.58 -19.18
CA THR A 78 6.96 0.81 -20.63
C THR A 78 5.93 -0.12 -21.25
N LEU A 79 4.85 0.43 -21.81
CA LEU A 79 3.90 -0.31 -22.63
C LEU A 79 4.54 -0.55 -24.01
N VAL A 80 4.67 -1.81 -24.41
CA VAL A 80 5.32 -2.20 -25.67
C VAL A 80 4.42 -2.96 -26.63
N GLY A 81 3.22 -3.36 -26.19
CA GLY A 81 2.24 -3.96 -27.10
C GLY A 81 0.83 -3.95 -26.55
N THR A 82 -0.14 -3.63 -27.40
CA THR A 82 -1.57 -3.68 -27.08
C THR A 82 -2.31 -4.60 -28.04
N ASN A 83 -3.49 -5.04 -27.65
CA ASN A 83 -4.43 -5.75 -28.51
C ASN A 83 -5.87 -5.46 -28.04
N SER A 84 -6.85 -6.06 -28.68
CA SER A 84 -8.27 -5.92 -28.31
C SER A 84 -8.73 -6.93 -27.24
N TYR A 85 -7.80 -7.54 -26.51
CA TYR A 85 -8.05 -8.57 -25.51
C TYR A 85 -7.56 -8.11 -24.13
N ASP A 86 -7.68 -9.01 -23.16
CA ASP A 86 -7.55 -8.71 -21.73
C ASP A 86 -6.14 -8.34 -21.31
N PHE A 87 -5.11 -8.79 -22.03
CA PHE A 87 -3.71 -8.63 -21.62
C PHE A 87 -2.91 -7.79 -22.61
N TRP A 88 -2.12 -6.86 -22.07
CA TRP A 88 -1.15 -6.06 -22.81
C TRP A 88 0.29 -6.39 -22.41
N LYS A 89 1.24 -6.02 -23.29
CA LYS A 89 2.67 -6.24 -23.09
C LYS A 89 3.34 -5.03 -22.48
N ILE A 90 4.03 -5.26 -21.38
CA ILE A 90 4.89 -4.27 -20.74
C ILE A 90 6.34 -4.75 -20.71
N LYS A 91 7.26 -3.80 -20.62
CA LYS A 91 8.69 -4.03 -20.45
C LYS A 91 9.14 -3.38 -19.15
N VAL A 92 9.71 -4.19 -18.26
CA VAL A 92 10.29 -3.77 -16.99
C VAL A 92 11.69 -4.37 -16.89
N ASP A 93 12.70 -3.55 -16.62
CA ASP A 93 14.11 -3.94 -16.56
C ASP A 93 14.61 -4.74 -17.79
N GLY A 94 14.06 -4.42 -18.97
CA GLY A 94 14.40 -5.08 -20.23
C GLY A 94 13.73 -6.45 -20.45
N GLN A 95 12.93 -6.93 -19.49
CA GLN A 95 12.16 -8.16 -19.60
C GLN A 95 10.70 -7.87 -19.95
N ILE A 96 10.09 -8.72 -20.77
CA ILE A 96 8.68 -8.61 -21.17
C ILE A 96 7.79 -9.39 -20.21
N TYR A 97 6.67 -8.76 -19.85
CA TYR A 97 5.61 -9.33 -19.05
C TYR A 97 4.24 -8.99 -19.66
N TYR A 98 3.22 -9.74 -19.26
CA TYR A 98 1.84 -9.51 -19.65
C TYR A 98 1.01 -9.13 -18.43
N ILE A 99 0.20 -8.09 -18.54
CA ILE A 99 -0.61 -7.52 -17.46
C ILE A 99 -2.03 -7.28 -17.99
N ASP A 100 -3.02 -7.34 -17.11
CA ASP A 100 -4.40 -7.00 -17.48
C ASP A 100 -4.47 -5.54 -17.97
N GLN A 101 -5.21 -5.29 -19.04
CA GLN A 101 -5.36 -3.95 -19.61
C GLN A 101 -6.06 -2.98 -18.65
N ASP A 102 -6.90 -3.49 -17.74
CA ASP A 102 -7.65 -2.67 -16.77
C ASP A 102 -6.74 -2.22 -15.60
N ASP A 103 -5.61 -2.88 -15.38
CA ASP A 103 -4.66 -2.59 -14.30
C ASP A 103 -3.64 -1.47 -14.64
N LEU A 104 -3.79 -0.83 -15.81
CA LEU A 104 -2.88 0.23 -16.23
C LEU A 104 -3.56 1.33 -17.06
N THR A 105 -2.96 2.51 -17.06
CA THR A 105 -3.36 3.63 -17.91
C THR A 105 -2.14 4.27 -18.57
N THR A 106 -2.31 4.81 -19.77
CA THR A 106 -1.30 5.67 -20.43
C THR A 106 -1.48 7.15 -20.07
N SER A 107 -2.56 7.50 -19.36
CA SER A 107 -2.87 8.86 -18.98
C SER A 107 -2.17 9.26 -17.70
N LYS A 108 -1.06 9.98 -17.82
CA LYS A 108 -0.38 10.58 -16.66
C LYS A 108 -1.31 11.47 -15.82
N LYS A 109 -2.24 12.18 -16.48
CA LYS A 109 -3.22 13.05 -15.80
C LYS A 109 -4.17 12.27 -14.90
N GLU A 110 -4.55 11.07 -15.31
CA GLU A 110 -5.42 10.19 -14.52
C GLU A 110 -4.72 9.74 -13.24
N ILE A 111 -3.45 9.34 -13.34
CA ILE A 111 -2.63 8.99 -12.17
C ILE A 111 -2.43 10.19 -11.23
N GLU A 112 -2.15 11.37 -11.78
CA GLU A 112 -2.03 12.59 -10.97
C GLU A 112 -3.34 12.94 -10.25
N ALA A 113 -4.49 12.71 -10.89
CA ALA A 113 -5.81 12.88 -10.27
C ALA A 113 -6.04 11.85 -9.16
N LEU A 114 -5.79 10.55 -9.42
CA LEU A 114 -5.92 9.49 -8.42
C LEU A 114 -5.04 9.75 -7.19
N LYS A 115 -3.76 10.11 -7.40
CA LYS A 115 -2.85 10.45 -6.30
C LYS A 115 -3.35 11.65 -5.48
N LYS A 116 -3.93 12.64 -6.16
CA LYS A 116 -4.46 13.84 -5.50
C LYS A 116 -5.72 13.52 -4.69
N GLU A 117 -6.63 12.73 -5.24
CA GLU A 117 -7.86 12.30 -4.54
C GLU A 117 -7.53 11.49 -3.29
N GLU A 118 -6.59 10.54 -3.39
CA GLU A 118 -6.12 9.77 -2.22
C GLU A 118 -5.46 10.67 -1.17
N ALA A 119 -4.60 11.60 -1.58
CA ALA A 119 -3.98 12.56 -0.67
C ALA A 119 -5.00 13.51 0.00
N GLU A 120 -6.04 13.92 -0.73
CA GLU A 120 -7.13 14.73 -0.17
C GLU A 120 -8.00 13.92 0.81
N GLU A 121 -8.26 12.64 0.54
CA GLU A 121 -8.96 11.74 1.46
C GLU A 121 -8.14 11.50 2.75
N GLU A 122 -6.84 11.23 2.62
CA GLU A 122 -5.93 11.11 3.78
C GLU A 122 -5.89 12.40 4.59
N LYS A 123 -5.77 13.56 3.93
CA LYS A 123 -5.76 14.86 4.61
C LYS A 123 -7.08 15.10 5.34
N LYS A 124 -8.22 14.76 4.73
CA LYS A 124 -9.53 14.89 5.38
C LYS A 124 -9.65 13.98 6.60
N LYS A 125 -9.16 12.73 6.54
CA LYS A 125 -9.09 11.82 7.70
C LYS A 125 -8.23 12.41 8.82
N GLN A 126 -7.11 13.05 8.48
CA GLN A 126 -6.26 13.73 9.46
C GLN A 126 -6.93 14.96 10.07
N GLU A 127 -7.56 15.80 9.27
CA GLU A 127 -8.30 16.99 9.75
C GLU A 127 -9.49 16.60 10.64
N GLU A 128 -10.24 15.54 10.29
CA GLU A 128 -11.31 14.99 11.14
C GLU A 128 -10.76 14.41 12.44
N ALA A 129 -9.60 13.73 12.41
CA ALA A 129 -8.93 13.24 13.61
C ALA A 129 -8.41 14.39 14.51
N GLU A 130 -7.91 15.47 13.92
CA GLU A 130 -7.46 16.65 14.64
C GLU A 130 -8.63 17.46 15.23
N ALA A 131 -9.72 17.63 14.48
CA ALA A 131 -10.94 18.27 14.96
C ALA A 131 -11.64 17.47 16.07
N ALA A 132 -11.52 16.13 16.06
CA ALA A 132 -12.02 15.25 17.11
C ALA A 132 -11.13 15.23 18.37
N LYS A 133 -9.97 15.91 18.37
CA LYS A 133 -9.04 15.88 19.49
C LYS A 133 -9.64 16.59 20.71
N TRP A 134 -9.83 15.81 21.77
CA TRP A 134 -10.32 16.29 23.05
C TRP A 134 -9.44 17.42 23.62
N SER A 135 -10.07 18.54 23.99
CA SER A 135 -9.40 19.73 24.55
C SER A 135 -9.63 19.92 26.06
N GLY A 136 -10.39 19.02 26.69
CA GLY A 136 -10.65 19.06 28.13
C GLY A 136 -9.55 18.37 28.96
N PRO A 137 -9.76 18.23 30.28
CA PRO A 137 -8.83 17.53 31.15
C PRO A 137 -8.61 16.08 30.72
N VAL A 138 -7.40 15.58 30.93
CA VAL A 138 -6.98 14.22 30.55
C VAL A 138 -6.86 13.35 31.81
N LEU A 139 -7.36 12.12 31.73
CA LEU A 139 -7.26 11.16 32.82
C LEU A 139 -5.79 10.89 33.17
N SER A 140 -5.49 10.86 34.47
CA SER A 140 -4.15 10.59 34.99
C SER A 140 -4.22 9.81 36.32
N ALA A 141 -3.11 9.17 36.69
CA ALA A 141 -2.97 8.43 37.95
C ALA A 141 -3.38 9.22 39.18
N SER A 142 -2.93 10.47 39.26
CA SER A 142 -3.23 11.36 40.39
C SER A 142 -4.68 11.86 40.40
N ALA A 143 -5.34 11.95 39.24
CA ALA A 143 -6.69 12.48 39.15
C ALA A 143 -7.75 11.47 39.64
N GLY A 144 -7.52 10.15 39.46
CA GLY A 144 -8.48 9.12 39.88
C GLY A 144 -9.66 8.95 38.92
N VAL A 145 -10.26 10.07 38.53
CA VAL A 145 -11.47 10.17 37.71
C VAL A 145 -11.34 11.36 36.77
N ASN A 146 -11.91 11.26 35.57
CA ASN A 146 -12.04 12.36 34.64
C ASN A 146 -13.44 12.43 34.02
N GLN A 147 -13.84 13.60 33.53
CA GLN A 147 -15.02 13.75 32.67
C GLN A 147 -14.55 13.92 31.23
N GLY A 148 -14.46 12.81 30.51
CA GLY A 148 -14.01 12.78 29.13
C GLY A 148 -15.15 12.97 28.11
N PRO A 149 -14.83 12.91 26.81
CA PRO A 149 -15.77 13.19 25.73
C PRO A 149 -16.95 12.20 25.68
N SER A 150 -16.74 10.95 26.10
CA SER A 150 -17.79 9.92 26.11
C SER A 150 -18.49 9.74 27.46
N GLY A 151 -18.16 10.54 28.47
CA GLY A 151 -18.72 10.43 29.82
C GLY A 151 -17.66 10.36 30.91
N ARG A 152 -18.03 9.76 32.05
CA ARG A 152 -17.12 9.58 33.17
C ARG A 152 -16.06 8.54 32.82
N GLU A 153 -14.82 8.85 33.11
CA GLU A 153 -13.67 7.98 32.89
C GLU A 153 -12.98 7.67 34.21
N THR A 154 -12.65 6.40 34.40
CA THR A 154 -11.77 5.90 35.47
C THR A 154 -10.66 5.06 34.85
N TYR A 155 -9.78 4.49 35.66
CA TYR A 155 -8.75 3.59 35.18
C TYR A 155 -8.65 2.31 36.01
N TYR A 156 -8.07 1.30 35.38
CA TYR A 156 -7.63 0.08 36.05
C TYR A 156 -6.31 -0.41 35.49
N ASN A 157 -5.56 -1.12 36.33
CA ASN A 157 -4.28 -1.73 35.96
C ASN A 157 -4.32 -3.24 36.23
N LEU A 158 -4.97 -3.96 35.31
CA LEU A 158 -5.03 -5.42 35.33
C LEU A 158 -4.17 -6.03 34.21
N PRO A 159 -3.70 -7.27 34.37
CA PRO A 159 -3.08 -8.04 33.28
C PRO A 159 -4.08 -8.21 32.12
N MET A 160 -3.64 -7.95 30.88
CA MET A 160 -4.53 -7.88 29.71
C MET A 160 -4.55 -9.16 28.88
N GLU A 161 -3.81 -10.20 29.27
CA GLU A 161 -3.68 -11.45 28.49
C GLU A 161 -5.04 -12.09 28.20
N GLY A 162 -5.92 -12.14 29.22
CA GLY A 162 -7.27 -12.68 29.07
C GLY A 162 -8.15 -11.83 28.15
N VAL A 163 -8.11 -10.50 28.33
CA VAL A 163 -8.88 -9.56 27.51
C VAL A 163 -8.43 -9.58 26.06
N VAL A 164 -7.12 -9.56 25.82
CA VAL A 164 -6.54 -9.67 24.47
C VAL A 164 -6.92 -11.01 23.84
N SER A 165 -6.84 -12.13 24.57
CA SER A 165 -7.26 -13.45 24.06
C SER A 165 -8.73 -13.47 23.63
N ILE A 166 -9.62 -12.79 24.36
CA ILE A 166 -11.03 -12.67 23.97
C ILE A 166 -11.13 -11.87 22.66
N MET A 167 -10.44 -10.73 22.56
CA MET A 167 -10.44 -9.94 21.32
C MET A 167 -9.88 -10.73 20.12
N ARG A 168 -8.84 -11.57 20.33
CA ARG A 168 -8.32 -12.48 19.29
C ARG A 168 -9.37 -13.49 18.83
N SER A 169 -10.10 -14.08 19.77
CA SER A 169 -11.18 -15.03 19.43
C SER A 169 -12.31 -14.39 18.61
N MET A 170 -12.44 -13.06 18.66
CA MET A 170 -13.38 -12.26 17.87
C MET A 170 -12.78 -11.74 16.55
N GLY A 171 -11.55 -12.15 16.21
CA GLY A 171 -10.90 -11.82 14.94
C GLY A 171 -10.01 -10.57 14.95
N ASN A 172 -9.82 -9.91 16.09
CA ASN A 172 -8.89 -8.78 16.17
C ASN A 172 -7.44 -9.26 16.16
N ASN A 173 -6.59 -8.73 15.27
CA ASN A 173 -5.17 -9.11 15.17
C ASN A 173 -4.20 -7.98 15.54
N ASP A 174 -4.72 -6.84 16.02
CA ASP A 174 -3.92 -5.64 16.28
C ASP A 174 -2.94 -5.83 17.44
N PRO A 175 -1.70 -5.32 17.41
CA PRO A 175 -0.72 -5.54 18.47
C PRO A 175 -1.18 -4.97 19.81
N TYR A 176 -0.91 -5.70 20.90
CA TYR A 176 -1.00 -5.16 22.26
C TYR A 176 0.32 -4.50 22.66
N TRP A 177 0.25 -3.29 23.19
CA TRP A 177 1.43 -2.54 23.66
C TRP A 177 1.02 -1.49 24.70
N VAL A 178 1.99 -0.83 25.32
CA VAL A 178 1.75 0.25 26.30
C VAL A 178 2.35 1.55 25.76
N ARG A 179 1.53 2.60 25.69
CA ARG A 179 1.94 3.93 25.22
C ARG A 179 2.79 4.64 26.29
N GLU A 180 3.53 5.65 25.88
CA GLU A 180 4.45 6.41 26.76
C GLU A 180 3.76 7.03 28.00
N ASP A 181 2.47 7.33 27.92
CA ASP A 181 1.64 7.84 29.02
C ASP A 181 1.00 6.73 29.88
N GLY A 182 1.36 5.48 29.62
CA GLY A 182 0.91 4.29 30.34
C GLY A 182 -0.44 3.76 29.91
N ALA A 183 -1.10 4.32 28.88
CA ALA A 183 -2.30 3.72 28.32
C ALA A 183 -1.99 2.36 27.69
N LYS A 184 -2.80 1.34 28.00
CA LYS A 184 -2.70 0.02 27.37
C LYS A 184 -3.45 0.06 26.06
N MET A 185 -2.79 -0.36 24.99
CA MET A 185 -3.21 -0.16 23.61
C MET A 185 -3.50 -1.51 22.94
N LEU A 186 -4.49 -1.51 22.05
CA LEU A 186 -4.74 -2.58 21.09
C LEU A 186 -4.81 -1.94 19.69
N GLY A 187 -3.73 -2.10 18.92
CA GLY A 187 -3.50 -1.31 17.71
C GLY A 187 -3.31 0.17 18.06
N ASP A 188 -4.00 1.03 17.34
CA ASP A 188 -3.96 2.49 17.56
C ASP A 188 -4.96 2.97 18.63
N TYR A 189 -5.71 2.05 19.25
CA TYR A 189 -6.79 2.37 20.16
C TYR A 189 -6.44 2.08 21.62
N VAL A 190 -6.83 2.98 22.51
CA VAL A 190 -6.76 2.79 23.96
C VAL A 190 -7.74 1.68 24.36
N MET A 191 -7.30 0.66 25.10
CA MET A 191 -8.19 -0.39 25.57
C MET A 191 -9.10 0.14 26.69
N VAL A 192 -10.41 -0.05 26.54
CA VAL A 192 -11.39 0.36 27.55
C VAL A 192 -12.35 -0.77 27.92
N ALA A 193 -12.81 -0.74 29.17
CA ALA A 193 -13.96 -1.48 29.62
C ALA A 193 -15.21 -0.59 29.59
N ALA A 194 -16.34 -1.15 29.17
CA ALA A 194 -17.63 -0.46 29.09
C ALA A 194 -18.80 -1.41 29.40
N HIS A 195 -20.01 -0.88 29.50
CA HIS A 195 -21.23 -1.69 29.55
C HIS A 195 -21.50 -2.30 28.17
N LEU A 196 -21.40 -3.63 28.06
CA LEU A 196 -21.41 -4.30 26.75
C LEU A 196 -22.75 -4.26 26.02
N ASP A 197 -23.87 -4.17 26.73
CA ASP A 197 -25.19 -4.00 26.08
C ASP A 197 -25.36 -2.60 25.43
N ILE A 198 -24.56 -1.62 25.83
CA ILE A 198 -24.58 -0.26 25.27
C ILE A 198 -23.45 -0.08 24.25
N ARG A 199 -22.26 -0.57 24.60
CA ARG A 199 -21.07 -0.51 23.76
C ARG A 199 -20.45 -1.90 23.70
N PRO A 200 -20.87 -2.75 22.73
CA PRO A 200 -20.31 -4.08 22.55
C PRO A 200 -18.80 -4.05 22.30
N ARG A 201 -18.12 -5.18 22.51
CA ARG A 201 -16.69 -5.31 22.21
C ARG A 201 -16.39 -4.93 20.75
N GLY A 202 -15.30 -4.20 20.53
CA GLY A 202 -14.92 -3.63 19.23
C GLY A 202 -15.52 -2.24 18.94
N THR A 203 -16.44 -1.75 19.76
CA THR A 203 -16.97 -0.38 19.61
C THR A 203 -15.85 0.64 19.81
N ILE A 204 -15.72 1.59 18.86
CA ILE A 204 -14.79 2.72 18.98
C ILE A 204 -15.47 3.86 19.73
N VAL A 205 -14.80 4.40 20.74
CA VAL A 205 -15.30 5.46 21.61
C VAL A 205 -14.27 6.57 21.76
N GLU A 206 -14.71 7.80 21.96
CA GLU A 206 -13.79 8.88 22.28
C GLU A 206 -13.44 8.82 23.78
N THR A 207 -12.16 8.93 24.12
CA THR A 207 -11.71 9.08 25.51
C THR A 207 -10.82 10.30 25.65
N SER A 208 -10.59 10.77 26.88
CA SER A 208 -9.63 11.86 27.11
C SER A 208 -8.18 11.48 26.78
N LEU A 209 -7.88 10.19 26.64
CA LEU A 209 -6.58 9.65 26.22
C LEU A 209 -6.53 9.31 24.71
N GLY A 210 -7.54 9.71 23.94
CA GLY A 210 -7.66 9.43 22.50
C GLY A 210 -8.75 8.40 22.18
N LYS A 211 -8.80 7.91 20.94
CA LYS A 211 -9.79 6.90 20.54
C LYS A 211 -9.56 5.60 21.33
N GLY A 212 -10.61 5.10 21.95
CA GLY A 212 -10.64 3.85 22.68
C GLY A 212 -11.39 2.76 21.93
N ILE A 213 -11.02 1.51 22.17
CA ILE A 213 -11.72 0.32 21.71
C ILE A 213 -12.26 -0.44 22.92
N VAL A 214 -13.55 -0.77 22.91
CA VAL A 214 -14.15 -1.55 23.99
C VAL A 214 -13.63 -2.99 23.89
N CYS A 215 -12.89 -3.43 24.89
CA CYS A 215 -12.36 -4.79 24.96
C CYS A 215 -12.98 -5.60 26.11
N ASP A 216 -13.45 -4.93 27.15
CA ASP A 216 -13.86 -5.59 28.37
C ASP A 216 -15.07 -4.93 29.04
N THR A 217 -15.47 -5.47 30.18
CA THR A 217 -16.50 -4.92 31.05
C THR A 217 -16.10 -5.08 32.52
N GLY A 218 -16.73 -4.32 33.40
CA GLY A 218 -16.46 -4.38 34.83
C GLY A 218 -17.72 -4.18 35.66
N GLY A 219 -17.62 -4.47 36.96
CA GLY A 219 -18.74 -4.33 37.89
C GLY A 219 -19.31 -2.89 37.97
N PHE A 220 -18.53 -1.88 37.58
CA PHE A 220 -18.99 -0.50 37.50
C PHE A 220 -20.20 -0.32 36.56
N ALA A 221 -20.31 -1.17 35.53
CA ALA A 221 -21.35 -1.05 34.51
C ALA A 221 -22.76 -1.12 35.10
N ALA A 222 -22.96 -1.90 36.16
CA ALA A 222 -24.24 -2.01 36.86
C ALA A 222 -24.66 -0.71 37.57
N GLY A 223 -23.70 0.11 38.02
CA GLY A 223 -23.95 1.36 38.75
C GLY A 223 -23.81 2.62 37.89
N ASN A 224 -23.01 2.58 36.84
CA ASN A 224 -22.81 3.68 35.91
C ASN A 224 -22.59 3.12 34.48
N PRO A 225 -23.68 2.86 33.73
CA PRO A 225 -23.60 2.12 32.47
C PRO A 225 -22.96 2.92 31.32
N THR A 226 -22.80 4.24 31.46
CA THR A 226 -22.13 5.09 30.45
C THR A 226 -20.68 5.41 30.80
N GLN A 227 -20.19 4.99 31.96
CA GLN A 227 -18.79 5.14 32.35
C GLN A 227 -17.88 4.29 31.46
N LEU A 228 -16.67 4.80 31.23
CA LEU A 228 -15.56 4.05 30.68
C LEU A 228 -14.52 3.84 31.78
N ASP A 229 -13.96 2.63 31.83
CA ASP A 229 -12.80 2.33 32.66
C ASP A 229 -11.62 2.04 31.73
N ILE A 230 -10.57 2.85 31.82
CA ILE A 230 -9.47 2.84 30.86
C ILE A 230 -8.35 1.93 31.36
N ALA A 231 -7.89 1.00 30.51
CA ALA A 231 -6.79 0.11 30.86
C ALA A 231 -5.47 0.89 30.82
N THR A 232 -4.75 0.88 31.94
CA THR A 232 -3.49 1.63 32.11
C THR A 232 -2.42 0.78 32.81
N ALA A 233 -1.17 1.24 32.79
CA ALA A 233 -0.01 0.57 33.38
C ALA A 233 0.52 1.24 34.66
N TRP A 234 -0.14 2.31 35.14
CA TRP A 234 0.19 3.03 36.37
C TRP A 234 -0.75 2.69 37.54
#